data_AF-A0A2A5ISJ6-F1
#
_entry.id   AF-A0A2A5ISJ6-F1
#
_cell.length_a   1.000
_cell.length_b   1.000
_cell.length_c   1.000
_cell.angle_alpha   90.00
_cell.angle_beta   90.00
_cell.angle_gamma   90.00
#
_symmetry.space_group_name_H-M   'P 1'
#
loop_
_entity.id
_entity.type
_entity.pdbx_description
1 polymer ?
#
loop_
_entity_poly.entity_id
_entity_poly.type
_entity_poly.pdbx_seq_one_letter_code
_entity_poly.pdbx_strand_id
1 'polypeptide(L)' 'MKEEKAAPVLLKEAAFSFEALKEHSKELFGVKPEILEGALFYIKDQPITKTEAKKQIDAFLSKEV' A
#
# COMPACT_ATOMS: atom_id res chain seq x y z
N MET A 1 12.22 11.74 24.63
CA MET A 1 12.45 10.76 23.54
C MET A 1 11.10 10.15 23.21
N LYS A 2 10.44 10.50 22.11
CA LYS A 2 10.89 10.24 20.75
C LYS A 2 10.62 11.46 19.88
N GLU A 3 11.69 12.01 19.33
CA GLU A 3 11.65 13.07 18.35
C GLU A 3 10.81 12.64 17.15
N GLU A 4 9.77 13.44 16.94
CA GLU A 4 9.12 13.73 15.69
C GLU A 4 10.20 13.96 14.62
N LYS A 5 10.48 12.92 13.83
CA LYS A 5 11.40 13.01 12.70
C LYS A 5 10.69 13.69 11.53
N ALA A 6 10.49 15.00 11.65
CA ALA A 6 10.16 15.86 10.54
C ALA A 6 11.42 15.98 9.65
N ALA A 7 11.53 15.11 8.65
CA ALA A 7 12.41 15.31 7.52
C ALA A 7 11.64 16.08 6.44
N PRO A 8 12.28 17.04 5.74
CA PRO A 8 11.59 17.91 4.80
C PRO A 8 11.16 17.12 3.54
N VAL A 9 10.53 17.81 2.59
CA VAL A 9 10.58 17.51 1.14
C VAL A 9 9.31 16.90 0.50
N LEU A 10 8.59 17.78 -0.22
CA LEU A 10 7.88 17.56 -1.49
C LEU A 10 6.90 16.39 -1.56
N LEU A 11 5.59 16.65 -1.45
CA LEU A 11 4.46 15.88 -2.05
C LEU A 11 4.73 14.40 -2.41
N LYS A 12 5.41 13.67 -1.53
CA LYS A 12 5.81 12.28 -1.69
C LYS A 12 4.87 11.58 -0.76
N GLU A 13 3.90 10.92 -1.36
CA GLU A 13 2.94 10.12 -0.63
C GLU A 13 3.63 9.32 0.46
N ALA A 14 3.07 9.35 1.67
CA ALA A 14 3.58 8.56 2.77
C ALA A 14 3.61 7.09 2.34
N ALA A 15 4.76 6.44 2.55
CA ALA A 15 4.88 5.01 2.37
C ALA A 15 4.39 4.31 3.63
N PHE A 16 3.54 3.31 3.46
CA PHE A 16 2.93 2.54 4.54
C PHE A 16 3.43 1.10 4.49
N SER A 17 3.51 0.47 5.66
CA SER A 17 3.74 -0.97 5.75
C SER A 17 2.54 -1.73 5.20
N PHE A 18 2.80 -2.92 4.66
CA PHE A 18 1.76 -3.80 4.15
C PHE A 18 0.64 -4.07 5.17
N GLU A 19 0.98 -4.30 6.44
CA GLU A 19 0.01 -4.55 7.50
C GLU A 19 -0.99 -3.40 7.68
N ALA A 20 -0.51 -2.15 7.64
CA ALA A 20 -1.38 -0.97 7.74
C ALA A 20 -2.32 -0.85 6.54
N LEU A 21 -1.81 -1.15 5.34
CA LEU A 21 -2.64 -1.18 4.13
C LEU A 21 -3.63 -2.35 4.14
N LYS A 22 -3.26 -3.49 4.73
CA LYS A 22 -4.11 -4.68 4.88
C LYS A 22 -5.26 -4.42 5.83
N GLU A 23 -4.99 -3.82 6.99
CA GLU A 23 -5.99 -3.44 7.99
C GLU A 23 -7.05 -2.50 7.39
N HIS A 24 -6.62 -1.52 6.60
CA HIS A 24 -7.51 -0.55 5.94
C HIS A 24 -7.80 -0.88 4.47
N SER A 25 -7.56 -2.12 4.01
CA SER A 25 -7.61 -2.47 2.58
C SER A 25 -8.96 -2.20 1.92
N LYS A 26 -10.04 -2.52 2.63
CA LYS A 26 -11.41 -2.29 2.16
C LYS A 26 -11.77 -0.80 2.13
N GLU A 27 -11.26 -0.02 3.07
CA GLU A 27 -11.56 1.42 3.16
C GLU A 27 -10.71 2.24 2.19
N LEU A 28 -9.42 1.90 2.04
CA LEU A 28 -8.47 2.61 1.18
C LEU A 28 -8.62 2.25 -0.30
N PHE A 29 -8.90 0.98 -0.61
CA PHE A 29 -8.85 0.47 -1.98
C PHE A 29 -10.15 -0.22 -2.41
N GLY A 30 -11.10 -0.44 -1.50
CA GLY A 30 -12.35 -1.15 -1.83
C GLY A 30 -12.18 -2.65 -2.05
N VAL A 31 -11.01 -3.22 -1.75
CA VAL A 31 -10.69 -4.64 -1.98
C VAL A 31 -10.60 -5.41 -0.68
N LYS A 32 -10.75 -6.73 -0.77
CA LYS A 32 -10.50 -7.62 0.37
C LYS A 32 -9.00 -7.67 0.69
N PRO A 33 -8.61 -7.91 1.95
CA PRO A 33 -7.20 -8.08 2.31
C PRO A 33 -6.53 -9.22 1.54
N GLU A 34 -7.26 -10.26 1.14
CA GLU A 34 -6.78 -11.36 0.30
C GLU A 34 -6.28 -10.89 -1.07
N ILE A 35 -6.98 -9.92 -1.68
CA ILE A 35 -6.59 -9.30 -2.95
C ILE A 35 -5.35 -8.45 -2.74
N LEU A 36 -5.29 -7.72 -1.63
CA LEU A 36 -4.10 -6.94 -1.27
C LEU A 36 -2.87 -7.85 -1.07
N GLU A 37 -3.05 -8.99 -0.40
CA GLU A 37 -2.02 -10.02 -0.19
C GLU A 37 -1.53 -10.61 -1.52
N GLY A 38 -2.43 -10.90 -2.46
CA GLY A 38 -2.07 -11.37 -3.80
C GLY A 38 -1.35 -10.29 -4.61
N ALA A 39 -1.90 -9.08 -4.65
CA ALA A 39 -1.37 -7.96 -5.44
C ALA A 39 0.00 -7.47 -4.93
N LEU A 40 0.21 -7.46 -3.62
CA LEU A 40 1.43 -6.97 -2.99
C LEU A 40 2.34 -8.12 -2.49
N PHE A 41 2.09 -9.37 -2.90
CA PHE A 41 2.80 -10.55 -2.40
C PHE A 41 4.33 -10.42 -2.44
N TYR A 42 4.85 -9.86 -3.53
CA TYR A 42 6.29 -9.69 -3.78
C TYR A 42 6.92 -8.51 -3.04
N ILE A 43 6.12 -7.57 -2.54
CA ILE A 43 6.59 -6.29 -1.97
C ILE A 43 6.04 -6.04 -0.56
N LYS A 44 5.44 -7.05 0.07
CA LYS A 44 4.86 -6.98 1.43
C LYS A 44 5.89 -6.60 2.51
N ASP A 45 7.16 -6.92 2.30
CA ASP A 45 8.29 -6.57 3.18
C ASP A 45 8.87 -5.17 2.89
N GLN A 46 8.31 -4.44 1.94
CA GLN A 46 8.76 -3.09 1.57
C GLN A 46 7.66 -2.06 1.87
N PRO A 47 8.04 -0.87 2.37
CA PRO A 47 7.09 0.22 2.53
C PRO A 47 6.63 0.71 1.15
N ILE A 48 5.32 0.82 0.97
CA ILE A 48 4.68 1.14 -0.31
C ILE A 48 3.70 2.30 -0.15
N THR A 49 3.66 3.19 -1.14
CA THR A 49 2.71 4.31 -1.13
C THR A 49 1.31 3.84 -1.54
N LYS A 50 0.28 4.63 -1.18
CA LYS A 50 -1.11 4.32 -1.56
C LYS A 50 -1.28 4.24 -3.07
N THR A 51 -0.70 5.17 -3.84
CA THR A 51 -0.76 5.12 -5.32
C THR A 51 -0.12 3.87 -5.89
N GLU A 52 1.07 3.49 -5.42
CA GLU A 52 1.75 2.30 -5.93
C GLU A 52 0.98 1.02 -5.56
N ALA A 53 0.47 0.93 -4.33
CA ALA A 53 -0.39 -0.16 -3.91
C ALA A 53 -1.64 -0.26 -4.79
N LYS A 54 -2.30 0.87 -5.06
CA LYS A 54 -3.46 0.92 -5.95
C LYS A 54 -3.13 0.42 -7.36
N LYS A 55 -1.98 0.80 -7.93
CA LYS A 55 -1.55 0.30 -9.24
C LYS A 55 -1.35 -1.22 -9.26
N GLN A 56 -0.71 -1.77 -8.22
CA GLN A 56 -0.51 -3.21 -8.12
C GLN A 56 -1.82 -3.96 -7.96
N ILE A 57 -2.73 -3.44 -7.13
CA ILE A 57 -4.09 -3.99 -6.97
C ILE A 57 -4.86 -3.95 -8.29
N ASP A 58 -4.82 -2.81 -8.99
CA ASP A 58 -5.49 -2.61 -10.27
C ASP A 58 -4.92 -3.54 -11.36
N ALA A 59 -3.59 -3.71 -11.40
CA ALA A 59 -2.92 -4.66 -12.29
C ALA A 59 -3.24 -6.12 -11.95
N PHE A 60 -3.39 -6.45 -10.66
CA PHE A 60 -3.77 -7.78 -10.19
C PHE A 60 -5.22 -8.11 -10.56
N LEU A 61 -6.14 -7.15 -10.41
CA LEU A 61 -7.54 -7.29 -10.80
C LEU A 61 -7.74 -7.27 -12.32
N SER A 62 -6.96 -6.46 -13.04
CA SER A 62 -7.01 -6.37 -14.51
C SER A 62 -6.41 -7.59 -15.22
N LYS A 63 -5.73 -8.48 -14.49
CA LYS A 63 -5.23 -9.76 -15.05
C LYS A 63 -6.34 -10.78 -15.34
N GLU A 64 -7.60 -10.38 -15.31
CA GLU A 64 -8.70 -11.07 -15.98
C GLU A 64 -8.60 -10.86 -17.51
N VAL A 65 -7.69 -11.60 -18.16
CA VAL A 65 -7.75 -12.08 -19.57
C VAL A 65 -6.72 -13.19 -19.80
#